data_AF-A0A7Y1VW55-F1
#
_entry.id   AF-A0A7Y1VW55-F1
#
_cell.length_a   1.000
_cell.length_b   1.000
_cell.length_c   1.000
_cell.angle_alpha   90.00
_cell.angle_beta   90.00
_cell.angle_gamma   90.00
#
_symmetry.space_group_name_H-M   'P 1'
#
loop_
_entity.id
_entity.type
_entity.pdbx_description
1 polymer ?
#
loop_
_entity_poly.entity_id
_entity_poly.type
_entity_poly.pdbx_seq_one_letter_code
_entity_poly.pdbx_strand_id
1 'polypeptide(L)'
;AIRIKDVLPKDACIIIPPNVTGIRYFSQRSIYVDYKSNIHSKKYLSQADVRRKELYNMTLDARRSGKDLVTEGAIYYSNMDTSGFQKLKKDGATHVLTKVGHKLYLPEVIRNNEYIVYKL
;
A
#
# COMPACT_ATOMS: atom_id res chain seq x y z
N ALA A 1 20.88 -3.13 -10.33
CA ALA A 1 19.48 -2.67 -10.30
C ALA A 1 19.33 -1.61 -9.20
N ILE A 2 18.74 -0.46 -9.51
CA ILE A 2 18.44 0.60 -8.53
C ILE A 2 17.39 0.06 -7.54
N ARG A 3 17.56 0.30 -6.25
CA ARG A 3 16.64 -0.19 -5.21
C ARG A 3 15.88 0.98 -4.59
N ILE A 4 14.66 0.71 -4.12
CA ILE A 4 13.80 1.71 -3.46
C ILE A 4 14.53 2.47 -2.35
N LYS A 5 15.35 1.77 -1.55
CA LYS A 5 16.12 2.34 -0.45
C LYS A 5 17.15 3.40 -0.90
N ASP A 6 17.54 3.39 -2.17
CA ASP A 6 18.56 4.28 -2.74
C ASP A 6 17.93 5.53 -3.38
N VAL A 7 16.62 5.51 -3.68
CA VAL A 7 15.92 6.59 -4.41
C VAL A 7 14.84 7.30 -3.59
N LEU A 8 14.17 6.62 -2.67
CA LEU A 8 13.15 7.24 -1.82
C LEU A 8 13.81 7.93 -0.62
N PRO A 9 13.28 9.05 -0.11
CA PRO A 9 13.81 9.67 1.11
C PRO A 9 13.54 8.78 2.33
N LYS A 10 14.34 8.88 3.40
CA LYS A 10 14.27 7.98 4.57
C LYS A 10 12.92 8.01 5.29
N ASP A 11 12.25 9.14 5.25
CA ASP A 11 10.92 9.39 5.83
C ASP A 11 9.76 8.96 4.90
N ALA A 12 10.06 8.37 3.74
CA ALA A 12 9.01 7.90 2.84
C ALA A 12 8.11 6.85 3.51
N CYS A 13 6.81 7.06 3.34
CA CYS A 13 5.75 6.14 3.69
C CYS A 13 5.06 5.63 2.41
N ILE A 14 5.18 4.34 2.15
CA ILE A 14 4.80 3.70 0.88
C ILE A 14 3.47 2.95 1.03
N ILE A 15 2.54 3.20 0.11
CA ILE A 15 1.34 2.39 -0.09
C ILE A 15 1.70 1.19 -0.99
N ILE A 16 1.27 -0.01 -0.59
CA ILE A 16 1.65 -1.25 -1.26
C ILE A 16 0.42 -2.14 -1.53
N PRO A 17 0.42 -2.96 -2.59
CA PRO A 17 -0.60 -3.98 -2.78
C PRO A 17 -0.56 -5.03 -1.66
N PRO A 18 -1.68 -5.69 -1.33
CA PRO A 18 -1.77 -6.61 -0.18
C PRO A 18 -0.92 -7.87 -0.33
N ASN A 19 -0.51 -8.21 -1.56
CA ASN A 19 0.35 -9.35 -1.87
C ASN A 19 1.86 -9.02 -1.91
N VAL A 20 2.27 -7.75 -1.76
CA VAL A 20 3.68 -7.31 -1.88
C VAL A 20 4.30 -7.02 -0.50
N THR A 21 4.08 -7.90 0.47
CA THR A 21 4.47 -7.66 1.89
C THR A 21 5.98 -7.62 2.13
N GLY A 22 6.78 -8.29 1.28
CA GLY A 22 8.24 -8.34 1.42
C GLY A 22 8.92 -6.98 1.31
N ILE A 23 8.27 -6.01 0.65
CA ILE A 23 8.82 -4.67 0.44
C ILE A 23 9.05 -3.90 1.74
N ARG A 24 8.30 -4.20 2.80
CA ARG A 24 8.52 -3.63 4.13
C ARG A 24 9.95 -3.85 4.62
N TYR A 25 10.51 -5.02 4.35
CA TYR A 25 11.85 -5.38 4.81
C TYR A 25 12.95 -4.82 3.90
N PHE A 26 12.78 -4.93 2.59
CA PHE A 26 13.83 -4.56 1.63
C PHE A 26 13.88 -3.06 1.30
N SER A 27 12.77 -2.34 1.41
CA SER A 27 12.73 -0.91 1.13
C SER A 27 13.43 -0.09 2.21
N GLN A 28 13.49 -0.58 3.45
CA GLN A 28 13.91 0.20 4.62
C GLN A 28 13.15 1.53 4.71
N ARG A 29 11.86 1.51 4.33
CA ARG A 29 10.94 2.65 4.40
C ARG A 29 9.69 2.26 5.16
N SER A 30 8.99 3.27 5.67
CA SER A 30 7.71 3.07 6.31
C SER A 30 6.68 2.57 5.29
N ILE A 31 5.77 1.71 5.74
CA ILE A 31 4.62 1.26 4.95
C ILE A 31 3.36 1.84 5.56
N TYR A 32 2.47 2.36 4.72
CA TYR A 32 1.23 3.03 5.18
C TYR A 32 0.35 2.08 6.01
N VAL A 33 0.12 0.88 5.48
CA VAL A 33 -0.47 -0.24 6.20
C VAL A 33 -0.08 -1.55 5.53
N ASP A 34 0.05 -2.60 6.33
CA ASP A 34 0.27 -3.96 5.84
C ASP A 34 -0.95 -4.82 6.19
N TYR A 35 -1.43 -5.56 5.19
CA TYR A 35 -2.54 -6.48 5.31
C TYR A 35 -2.33 -7.49 6.47
N LYS A 36 -1.12 -8.04 6.61
CA LYS A 36 -0.80 -9.11 7.58
C LYS A 36 -0.28 -8.61 8.93
N SER A 37 -0.14 -7.30 9.12
CA SER A 37 0.49 -6.80 10.34
C SER A 37 -0.36 -7.06 11.59
N ASN A 38 0.17 -7.89 12.49
CA ASN A 38 -0.36 -8.15 13.83
C ASN A 38 -0.02 -6.96 14.75
N ILE A 39 -0.98 -6.05 14.90
CA ILE A 39 -0.82 -4.89 15.79
C ILE A 39 -1.40 -5.26 17.15
N HIS A 40 -0.53 -5.36 18.15
CA HIS A 40 -0.91 -5.76 19.51
C HIS A 40 -1.39 -4.60 20.39
N SER A 41 -1.25 -3.35 19.91
CA SER A 41 -1.74 -2.17 20.62
C SER A 41 -3.13 -1.77 20.11
N LYS A 42 -4.11 -1.78 21.03
CA LYS A 42 -5.52 -1.43 20.73
C LYS A 42 -5.67 -0.07 20.03
N LYS A 43 -4.86 0.92 20.40
CA LYS A 43 -4.89 2.27 19.82
C LYS A 43 -4.53 2.28 18.33
N TYR A 44 -3.54 1.48 17.94
CA TYR A 44 -3.07 1.42 16.55
C TYR A 44 -3.84 0.40 15.71
N LEU A 45 -4.55 -0.54 16.36
CA LEU A 45 -5.41 -1.51 15.68
C LEU A 45 -6.53 -0.81 14.90
N SER A 46 -7.24 0.13 15.53
CA SER A 46 -8.36 0.85 14.90
C SER A 46 -7.91 1.65 13.68
N GLN A 47 -6.77 2.34 13.76
CA GLN A 47 -6.20 3.08 12.63
C GLN A 47 -5.80 2.15 11.48
N ALA A 48 -5.18 1.01 11.79
CA ALA A 48 -4.80 0.06 10.75
C ALA A 48 -6.01 -0.57 10.06
N ASP A 49 -7.09 -0.83 10.78
CA ASP A 49 -8.32 -1.35 10.18
C ASP A 49 -9.00 -0.32 9.28
N VAL A 50 -9.01 0.97 9.68
CA VAL A 50 -9.44 2.07 8.80
C VAL A 50 -8.60 2.08 7.51
N ARG A 51 -7.27 2.06 7.62
CA ARG A 51 -6.38 2.07 6.45
C ARG A 51 -6.55 0.85 5.54
N ARG A 52 -6.77 -0.34 6.10
CA ARG A 52 -7.06 -1.57 5.33
C ARG A 52 -8.40 -1.47 4.62
N LYS A 53 -9.41 -0.87 5.27
CA LYS A 53 -10.70 -0.62 4.62
C LYS A 53 -10.55 0.36 3.47
N GLU A 54 -9.79 1.44 3.64
CA GLU A 54 -9.55 2.44 2.59
C GLU A 54 -8.76 1.88 1.39
N LEU A 55 -7.76 1.03 1.64
CA LEU A 55 -6.87 0.53 0.58
C LEU A 55 -7.30 -0.79 -0.05
N TYR A 56 -7.99 -1.64 0.69
CA TYR A 56 -8.30 -3.01 0.28
C TYR A 56 -9.78 -3.37 0.44
N ASN A 57 -10.63 -2.43 0.86
CA ASN A 57 -12.04 -2.66 1.19
C ASN A 57 -12.26 -3.81 2.21
N MET A 58 -11.29 -4.03 3.08
CA MET A 58 -11.36 -5.09 4.08
C MET A 58 -11.96 -4.58 5.38
N THR A 59 -12.98 -5.27 5.86
CA THR A 59 -13.57 -5.05 7.19
C THR A 59 -13.29 -6.21 8.13
N LEU A 60 -13.47 -5.99 9.45
CA LEU A 60 -13.35 -7.05 10.44
C LEU A 60 -14.37 -8.19 10.22
N ASP A 61 -15.57 -7.85 9.75
CA ASP A 61 -16.59 -8.85 9.43
C ASP A 61 -16.19 -9.69 8.20
N ALA A 62 -15.61 -9.04 7.18
CA ALA A 62 -15.07 -9.74 6.02
C ALA A 62 -13.97 -10.75 6.43
N ARG A 63 -13.14 -10.41 7.43
CA ARG A 63 -12.10 -11.31 7.97
C ARG A 63 -12.65 -12.56 8.65
N ARG A 64 -13.89 -12.51 9.12
CA ARG A 64 -14.57 -13.65 9.77
C ARG A 64 -15.32 -14.54 8.79
N SER A 65 -15.46 -14.11 7.53
CA SER A 65 -16.29 -14.79 6.52
C SER A 65 -15.63 -15.98 5.83
N GLY A 66 -14.33 -16.21 6.03
CA GLY A 66 -13.58 -17.26 5.35
C GLY A 66 -13.24 -16.98 3.87
N LYS A 67 -13.60 -15.79 3.36
CA LYS A 67 -13.28 -15.36 1.98
C LYS A 67 -11.80 -15.07 1.77
N ASP A 68 -11.34 -15.19 0.53
CA ASP A 68 -10.00 -14.77 0.13
C ASP A 68 -9.91 -13.24 0.00
N LEU A 69 -9.73 -12.59 1.15
CA LEU A 69 -9.60 -11.15 1.21
C LEU A 69 -8.36 -10.63 0.49
N VAL A 70 -7.30 -11.42 0.35
CA VAL A 70 -6.08 -10.94 -0.34
C VAL A 70 -6.39 -10.69 -1.81
N THR A 71 -7.08 -11.64 -2.44
CA THR A 71 -7.51 -11.52 -3.83
C THR A 71 -8.51 -10.38 -4.01
N GLU A 72 -9.54 -10.31 -3.16
CA GLU A 72 -10.53 -9.22 -3.22
C GLU A 72 -9.88 -7.84 -3.02
N GLY A 73 -8.98 -7.72 -2.04
CA GLY A 73 -8.25 -6.50 -1.76
C GLY A 73 -7.27 -6.10 -2.86
N ALA A 74 -6.65 -7.08 -3.54
CA ALA A 74 -5.79 -6.81 -4.68
C ALA A 74 -6.61 -6.29 -5.87
N ILE A 75 -7.79 -6.85 -6.13
CA ILE A 75 -8.72 -6.36 -7.16
C ILE A 75 -9.14 -4.92 -6.83
N TYR A 76 -9.56 -4.67 -5.60
CA TYR A 76 -9.95 -3.33 -5.16
C TYR A 76 -8.81 -2.32 -5.35
N TYR A 77 -7.60 -2.67 -4.89
CA TYR A 77 -6.41 -1.84 -5.02
C TYR A 77 -6.08 -1.52 -6.48
N SER A 78 -6.15 -2.51 -7.37
CA SER A 78 -5.88 -2.33 -8.80
C SER A 78 -6.92 -1.48 -9.53
N ASN A 79 -8.12 -1.31 -8.95
CA ASN A 79 -9.16 -0.43 -9.47
C ASN A 79 -9.07 1.01 -8.92
N MET A 80 -8.21 1.27 -7.93
CA MET A 80 -8.02 2.62 -7.41
C MET A 80 -7.34 3.51 -8.45
N ASP A 81 -7.81 4.75 -8.56
CA ASP A 81 -7.25 5.75 -9.46
C ASP A 81 -6.29 6.69 -8.71
N THR A 82 -5.77 7.70 -9.43
CA THR A 82 -4.87 8.70 -8.84
C THR A 82 -5.53 9.46 -7.70
N SER A 83 -6.82 9.81 -7.83
CA SER A 83 -7.54 10.55 -6.80
C SER A 83 -7.73 9.74 -5.52
N GLY A 84 -7.99 8.44 -5.64
CA GLY A 84 -8.08 7.49 -4.53
C GLY A 84 -6.79 7.43 -3.71
N PHE A 85 -5.65 7.30 -4.37
CA PHE A 85 -4.36 7.27 -3.67
C PHE A 85 -3.97 8.63 -3.09
N GLN A 86 -4.23 9.74 -3.79
CA GLN A 86 -3.90 11.08 -3.30
C GLN A 86 -4.65 11.45 -2.01
N LYS A 87 -5.88 10.96 -1.81
CA LYS A 87 -6.63 11.17 -0.56
C LYS A 87 -5.88 10.67 0.68
N LEU A 88 -5.02 9.66 0.55
CA LEU A 88 -4.27 9.06 1.65
C LEU A 88 -3.02 9.87 2.04
N LYS A 89 -2.67 10.89 1.25
CA LYS A 89 -1.58 11.83 1.57
C LYS A 89 -1.83 12.58 2.86
N LYS A 90 -3.10 12.93 3.13
CA LYS A 90 -3.53 13.59 4.38
C LYS A 90 -3.18 12.78 5.63
N ASP A 91 -3.08 11.45 5.47
CA ASP A 91 -2.81 10.49 6.56
C ASP A 91 -1.34 10.03 6.58
N GLY A 92 -0.47 10.74 5.85
CA GLY A 92 0.98 10.56 5.85
C GLY A 92 1.53 9.62 4.78
N ALA A 93 0.73 9.19 3.80
CA ALA A 93 1.27 8.48 2.64
C ALA A 93 2.05 9.44 1.71
N THR A 94 3.17 8.97 1.16
CA THR A 94 4.06 9.79 0.32
C THR A 94 4.30 9.19 -1.05
N HIS A 95 4.20 7.87 -1.16
CA HIS A 95 4.47 7.12 -2.38
C HIS A 95 3.48 5.97 -2.50
N VAL A 96 3.25 5.51 -3.73
CA VAL A 96 2.42 4.35 -4.03
C VAL A 96 3.16 3.41 -4.98
N LEU A 97 3.10 2.11 -4.70
CA LEU A 97 3.61 1.07 -5.57
C LEU A 97 2.46 0.37 -6.29
N THR A 98 2.50 0.31 -7.61
CA THR A 98 1.52 -0.43 -8.42
C THR A 98 2.22 -1.36 -9.40
N LYS A 99 1.47 -2.27 -10.02
CA LYS A 99 1.98 -3.12 -11.10
C LYS A 99 2.11 -2.32 -12.39
N VAL A 100 3.09 -2.68 -13.22
CA VAL A 100 3.17 -2.21 -14.60
C VAL A 100 1.85 -2.54 -15.31
N GLY A 101 1.21 -1.53 -15.90
CA GLY A 101 -0.13 -1.62 -16.50
C GLY A 101 -1.20 -0.85 -15.72
N HIS A 102 -1.02 -0.67 -14.41
CA HIS A 102 -1.87 0.21 -13.60
C HIS A 102 -1.34 1.64 -13.65
N LYS A 103 -1.76 2.39 -14.67
CA LYS A 103 -1.30 3.76 -14.93
C LYS A 103 -1.91 4.75 -13.94
N LEU A 104 -1.05 5.47 -13.23
CA LEU A 104 -1.42 6.62 -12.40
C LEU A 104 -0.86 7.91 -13.03
N TYR A 105 -1.64 8.99 -13.00
CA TYR A 105 -1.22 10.31 -13.50
C TYR A 105 -0.38 11.02 -12.43
N LEU A 106 0.75 10.40 -12.05
CA LEU A 106 1.67 10.84 -11.01
C LEU A 106 3.12 10.76 -11.51
N PRO A 107 4.06 11.50 -10.91
CA PRO A 107 5.48 11.36 -11.24
C PRO A 107 6.01 9.95 -10.90
N GLU A 108 6.56 9.25 -11.89
CA GLU A 108 7.29 7.98 -11.69
C GLU A 108 8.63 8.25 -10.99
N VAL A 109 8.92 7.50 -9.92
CA VAL A 109 10.18 7.60 -9.16
C VAL A 109 11.12 6.47 -9.53
N ILE A 110 10.60 5.25 -9.60
CA ILE A 110 11.37 4.06 -9.99
C ILE A 110 10.43 3.00 -10.58
N ARG A 111 10.96 2.22 -11.51
CA ARG A 111 10.25 1.17 -12.24
C ARG A 111 11.15 -0.04 -12.42
N ASN A 112 10.55 -1.22 -12.42
CA ASN A 112 11.14 -2.44 -12.99
C ASN A 112 10.13 -3.10 -13.95
N ASN A 113 10.36 -4.35 -14.33
CA ASN A 113 9.50 -5.08 -15.28
C ASN A 113 8.10 -5.39 -14.72
N GLU A 114 7.91 -5.38 -13.40
CA GLU A 114 6.67 -5.79 -12.74
C GLU A 114 5.98 -4.65 -11.99
N TYR A 115 6.73 -3.70 -11.43
CA TYR A 115 6.25 -2.67 -10.52
C TYR A 115 6.75 -1.27 -10.89
N ILE A 116 5.95 -0.27 -10.52
CA ILE A 116 6.25 1.15 -10.62
C ILE A 116 5.95 1.80 -9.27
N VAL A 117 6.82 2.71 -8.83
CA VAL A 117 6.60 3.56 -7.67
C VAL A 117 6.35 4.98 -8.14
N TYR A 118 5.25 5.57 -7.68
CA TYR A 118 4.86 6.94 -7.94
C TYR A 118 4.98 7.80 -6.68
N LYS A 119 5.20 9.11 -6.86
CA LYS A 119 5.14 10.11 -5.79
C LYS A 119 3.72 10.68 -5.66
N LEU A 120 3.20 10.77 -4.43
CA LEU A 120 1.88 11.35 -4.10
C LEU A 120 1.94 12.84 -3.80
#